data_AF-A0A7J9ZMK8-F1
#
_entry.id   AF-A0A7J9ZMK8-F1
#
_cell.length_a   1.000
_cell.length_b   1.000
_cell.length_c   1.000
_cell.angle_alpha   90.00
_cell.angle_beta   90.00
_cell.angle_gamma   90.00
#
_symmetry.space_group_name_H-M   'P 1'
#
loop_
_entity.id
_entity.type
_entity.pdbx_description
1 polymer ?
#
loop_
_entity_poly.entity_id
_entity_poly.type
_entity_poly.pdbx_seq_one_letter_code
_entity_poly.pdbx_strand_id
1 'polypeptide(L)'
;MTNQRVAAFGMFGLGVGYLLWYAPYSALAKAISGGMIPGIDQTVGGLVLLPATVVGQLLAMPVFVLASGWWRYAGRRRIGGLSVPFPGRYTLESAFWMALIIGTTTLNFTFPDASIVFMLVLMRISTLLIAPTIDLVRRARIHWYSATAVGLALVSAFIALADAGNYTLTFGAILSLAMYATGYTLRFRIMGKQAKKGVRTTDRRYFIEEHMAAPVVLLILVAVPAVIGLGSWMQALRMGFGLFLSTPEVVLPAMLIGVCYEGLFIMTTLIYLDRREFSFGMPVHVCSSLLAGIVASIGLNALLQAPLPSVAQYVSAGIVIVAAFLLSYPMVMGRIAARRRARLALVPRPLLFICGGNTSRSPMAAAIAHAELAAMDGGVRWPVRSAGLTVHEPGAPMSPEAVRALVELGVEAPLGHESRQLTPDQCAGTEMVYCMTRAQRDAVLALVPDAAERTICLDPEYDVPDPAGQPFEAYLDCAVRLRSLVRDRLQEQRERYALS
;
A
#
# COMPACT_ATOMS: atom_id res chain seq x y z
N MET A 1 27.85 -3.78 -5.75
CA MET A 1 26.63 -3.14 -5.20
C MET A 1 25.41 -3.64 -5.96
N THR A 2 24.47 -4.29 -5.29
CA THR A 2 23.39 -5.10 -5.87
C THR A 2 22.29 -4.28 -6.56
N ASN A 3 21.87 -4.73 -7.75
CA ASN A 3 20.83 -4.20 -8.66
C ASN A 3 19.40 -4.04 -8.08
N GLN A 4 19.24 -4.06 -6.76
CA GLN A 4 17.94 -3.87 -6.09
C GLN A 4 17.66 -2.40 -5.72
N ARG A 5 18.69 -1.53 -5.64
CA ARG A 5 18.49 -0.14 -5.19
C ARG A 5 17.87 0.80 -6.24
N VAL A 6 17.94 0.46 -7.52
CA VAL A 6 17.43 1.34 -8.60
C VAL A 6 15.91 1.16 -8.85
N ALA A 7 15.28 0.11 -8.30
CA ALA A 7 13.87 -0.21 -8.57
C ALA A 7 12.98 -0.35 -7.31
N ALA A 8 13.43 0.15 -6.16
CA ALA A 8 12.66 0.14 -4.92
C ALA A 8 12.48 1.55 -4.35
N PHE A 9 12.08 2.52 -5.17
CA PHE A 9 11.35 3.64 -4.60
C PHE A 9 10.03 3.09 -4.08
N GLY A 10 9.86 3.07 -2.75
CA GLY A 10 8.57 2.81 -2.15
C GLY A 10 7.52 3.79 -2.68
N MET A 11 6.25 3.54 -2.39
CA MET A 11 5.14 4.36 -2.90
C MET A 11 5.33 5.87 -2.69
N PHE A 12 5.93 6.24 -1.57
CA PHE A 12 6.30 7.63 -1.27
C PHE A 12 7.32 8.20 -2.27
N GLY A 13 8.37 7.45 -2.59
CA GLY A 13 9.38 7.86 -3.57
C GLY A 13 8.82 8.01 -4.98
N LEU A 14 7.88 7.13 -5.38
CA LEU A 14 7.16 7.30 -6.63
C LEU A 14 6.28 8.56 -6.63
N GLY A 15 5.65 8.90 -5.50
CA GLY A 15 4.90 10.15 -5.32
C GLY A 15 5.78 11.39 -5.42
N VAL A 16 6.93 11.40 -4.76
CA VAL A 16 7.92 12.50 -4.86
C VAL A 16 8.43 12.63 -6.29
N GLY A 17 8.81 11.51 -6.94
CA GLY A 17 9.24 11.51 -8.34
C GLY A 17 8.14 12.04 -9.27
N TYR A 18 6.90 11.63 -9.05
CA TYR A 18 5.73 12.14 -9.78
C TYR A 18 5.62 13.67 -9.64
N LEU A 19 5.73 14.20 -8.42
CA LEU A 19 5.68 15.65 -8.17
C LEU A 19 6.81 16.40 -8.90
N LEU A 20 8.04 15.89 -8.83
CA LEU A 20 9.22 16.52 -9.43
C LEU A 20 9.12 16.62 -10.96
N TRP A 21 8.47 15.65 -11.61
CA TRP A 21 8.24 15.69 -13.06
C TRP A 21 7.00 16.50 -13.42
N TYR A 22 5.94 16.45 -12.61
CA TYR A 22 4.67 17.12 -12.92
C TYR A 22 4.74 18.63 -12.76
N ALA A 23 5.39 19.14 -11.69
CA ALA A 23 5.46 20.58 -11.43
C ALA A 23 6.07 21.36 -12.61
N PRO A 24 7.29 21.05 -13.09
CA PRO A 24 7.87 21.74 -14.25
C PRO A 24 7.06 21.49 -15.53
N TYR A 25 6.50 20.29 -15.71
CA TYR A 25 5.61 19.98 -16.84
C TYR A 25 4.41 20.94 -16.92
N SER A 26 3.65 21.07 -15.83
CA SER A 26 2.47 21.94 -15.79
C SER A 26 2.83 23.42 -15.83
N ALA A 27 3.94 23.82 -15.21
CA ALA A 27 4.41 25.20 -15.24
C ALA A 27 4.81 25.63 -16.66
N LEU A 28 5.61 24.81 -17.36
CA LEU A 28 6.04 25.10 -18.74
C LEU A 28 4.85 25.11 -19.71
N ALA A 29 3.94 24.14 -19.60
CA ALA A 29 2.74 24.11 -20.43
C ALA A 29 1.92 25.39 -20.28
N LYS A 30 1.70 25.84 -19.03
CA LYS A 30 0.96 27.08 -18.77
C LYS A 30 1.74 28.32 -19.23
N ALA A 31 3.03 28.42 -18.92
CA ALA A 31 3.86 29.57 -19.27
C ALA A 31 3.93 29.81 -20.78
N ILE A 32 4.14 28.76 -21.58
CA ILE A 32 4.18 28.87 -23.05
C ILE A 32 2.80 29.24 -23.59
N SER A 33 1.74 28.58 -23.11
CA SER A 33 0.39 28.86 -23.60
C SER A 33 -0.10 30.27 -23.25
N GLY A 34 0.35 30.80 -22.12
CA GLY A 34 0.02 32.14 -21.65
C GLY A 34 0.94 33.25 -22.17
N GLY A 35 1.93 32.95 -23.02
CA GLY A 35 2.90 33.96 -23.49
C GLY A 35 3.72 34.59 -22.35
N MET A 36 4.01 33.83 -21.30
CA MET A 36 4.67 34.33 -20.08
C MET A 36 6.19 34.20 -20.12
N ILE A 37 6.74 33.50 -21.13
CA ILE A 37 8.18 33.28 -21.23
C ILE A 37 8.83 34.50 -21.89
N PRO A 38 9.88 35.10 -21.28
CA PRO A 38 10.62 36.21 -21.90
C PRO A 38 11.12 35.83 -23.30
N GLY A 39 10.78 36.64 -24.31
CA GLY A 39 11.10 36.38 -25.72
C GLY A 39 9.99 35.67 -26.52
N ILE A 40 8.92 35.23 -25.86
CA ILE A 40 7.77 34.56 -26.48
C ILE A 40 6.51 35.39 -26.21
N ASP A 41 6.38 36.50 -26.92
CA ASP A 41 5.31 37.50 -26.68
C ASP A 41 3.94 37.06 -27.23
N GLN A 42 3.87 35.95 -27.95
CA GLN A 42 2.63 35.43 -28.53
C GLN A 42 2.13 34.20 -27.76
N THR A 43 0.85 34.20 -27.41
CA THR A 43 0.19 33.04 -26.80
C THR A 43 0.16 31.87 -27.77
N VAL A 44 0.67 30.71 -27.35
CA VAL A 44 0.67 29.51 -28.19
C VAL A 44 -0.48 28.59 -27.80
N GLY A 45 -1.43 28.38 -28.72
CA GLY A 45 -2.55 27.49 -28.48
C GLY A 45 -2.11 26.04 -28.20
N GLY A 46 -2.84 25.32 -27.35
CA GLY A 46 -2.48 23.96 -26.96
C GLY A 46 -2.31 22.97 -28.11
N LEU A 47 -3.14 23.06 -29.15
CA LEU A 47 -3.01 22.22 -30.35
C LEU A 47 -1.75 22.53 -31.16
N VAL A 48 -1.28 23.78 -31.13
CA VAL A 48 0.00 24.15 -31.74
C VAL A 48 1.14 23.53 -30.93
N LEU A 49 1.05 23.55 -29.60
CA LEU A 49 2.07 23.02 -28.68
C LEU A 49 2.27 21.50 -28.76
N LEU A 50 1.19 20.73 -28.97
CA LEU A 50 1.21 19.26 -28.92
C LEU A 50 2.31 18.59 -29.79
N PRO A 51 2.50 18.93 -31.08
CA PRO A 51 3.60 18.38 -31.88
C PRO A 51 4.98 18.42 -31.20
N ALA A 52 5.35 19.55 -30.60
CA ALA A 52 6.64 19.70 -29.94
C ALA A 52 6.75 18.84 -28.67
N THR A 53 5.66 18.72 -27.89
CA THR A 53 5.63 17.87 -26.70
C THR A 53 5.78 16.39 -27.08
N VAL A 54 5.15 15.96 -28.18
CA VAL A 54 5.29 14.59 -28.69
C VAL A 54 6.71 14.29 -29.14
N VAL A 55 7.35 15.22 -29.86
CA VAL A 55 8.76 15.07 -30.26
C VAL A 55 9.66 14.96 -29.04
N GLY A 56 9.48 15.82 -28.04
CA GLY A 56 10.22 15.74 -26.78
C GLY A 56 10.06 14.40 -26.06
N GLN A 57 8.83 13.88 -26.02
CA GLN A 57 8.56 12.57 -25.43
C GLN A 57 9.20 11.42 -26.24
N LEU A 58 9.16 11.47 -27.57
CA LEU A 58 9.80 10.49 -28.45
C LEU A 58 11.34 10.48 -28.34
N LEU A 59 11.95 11.58 -27.92
CA LEU A 59 13.39 11.64 -27.64
C LEU A 59 13.72 11.11 -26.24
N ALA A 60 12.87 11.37 -25.25
CA ALA A 60 13.08 10.90 -23.87
C ALA A 60 12.82 9.39 -23.71
N MET A 61 11.81 8.87 -24.39
CA MET A 61 11.38 7.48 -24.27
C MET A 61 12.52 6.47 -24.56
N PRO A 62 13.30 6.58 -25.66
CA PRO A 62 14.36 5.62 -25.95
C PRO A 62 15.46 5.62 -24.89
N VAL A 63 15.81 6.80 -24.37
CA VAL A 63 16.81 6.95 -23.30
C VAL A 63 16.38 6.16 -22.07
N PHE A 64 15.12 6.31 -21.64
CA PHE A 64 14.59 5.57 -20.51
C PHE A 64 14.48 4.05 -20.78
N VAL A 65 13.98 3.66 -21.95
CA VAL A 65 13.83 2.26 -22.36
C VAL A 65 15.19 1.54 -22.36
N LEU A 66 16.24 2.21 -22.86
CA LEU A 66 17.60 1.70 -22.85
C LEU A 66 18.19 1.66 -21.44
N ALA A 67 18.08 2.74 -20.67
CA ALA A 67 18.62 2.85 -19.32
C ALA A 67 17.99 1.86 -18.33
N SER A 68 16.69 1.58 -18.46
CA SER A 68 15.99 0.59 -17.63
C SER A 68 16.38 -0.86 -17.95
N GLY A 69 16.84 -1.12 -19.18
CA GLY A 69 17.08 -2.48 -19.69
C GLY A 69 15.81 -3.32 -19.85
N TRP A 70 14.61 -2.73 -19.73
CA TRP A 70 13.34 -3.45 -19.73
C TRP A 70 12.82 -3.76 -21.14
N TRP A 71 13.45 -3.21 -22.19
CA TRP A 71 13.19 -3.56 -23.59
C TRP A 71 13.26 -5.07 -23.86
N ARG A 72 14.00 -5.82 -23.04
CA ARG A 72 14.11 -7.29 -23.12
C ARG A 72 12.80 -8.02 -22.83
N TYR A 73 11.87 -7.39 -22.11
CA TYR A 73 10.56 -7.98 -21.78
C TYR A 73 9.50 -7.74 -22.87
N ALA A 74 9.77 -6.84 -23.82
CA ALA A 74 8.83 -6.55 -24.90
C ALA A 74 8.65 -7.76 -25.81
N GLY A 75 7.44 -7.95 -26.33
CA GLY A 75 7.19 -8.83 -27.46
C GLY A 75 8.08 -8.45 -28.65
N ARG A 76 8.39 -9.43 -29.50
CA ARG A 76 9.21 -9.20 -30.70
C ARG A 76 8.44 -9.57 -31.95
N ARG A 77 8.61 -8.79 -33.01
CA ARG A 77 8.11 -9.09 -34.35
C ARG A 77 9.25 -8.98 -35.34
N ARG A 78 9.28 -9.87 -36.34
CA ARG A 78 10.23 -9.77 -37.46
C ARG A 78 9.65 -8.82 -38.51
N ILE A 79 10.36 -7.74 -38.79
CA ILE A 79 10.02 -6.77 -39.83
C ILE A 79 11.28 -6.58 -40.68
N GLY A 80 11.21 -6.93 -41.97
CA GLY A 80 12.36 -6.79 -42.89
C GLY A 80 13.62 -7.54 -42.43
N GLY A 81 13.48 -8.73 -41.83
CA GLY A 81 14.61 -9.52 -41.31
C GLY A 81 15.13 -9.09 -39.92
N LEU A 82 14.78 -7.90 -39.45
CA LEU A 82 15.16 -7.40 -38.13
C LEU A 82 14.11 -7.78 -37.07
N SER A 83 14.57 -8.24 -35.91
CA SER A 83 13.71 -8.53 -34.76
C SER A 83 13.56 -7.28 -33.90
N VAL A 84 12.44 -6.58 -34.04
CA VAL A 84 12.15 -5.34 -33.33
C VAL A 84 11.15 -5.57 -32.19
N PRO A 85 11.27 -4.83 -31.07
CA PRO A 85 10.24 -4.81 -30.03
C PRO A 85 8.90 -4.34 -30.60
N PHE A 86 7.82 -5.05 -30.29
CA PHE A 86 6.49 -4.76 -30.82
C PHE A 86 5.42 -5.00 -29.75
N PRO A 87 4.47 -4.07 -29.56
CA PRO A 87 3.41 -4.22 -28.57
C PRO A 87 2.44 -5.34 -28.94
N GLY A 88 1.96 -6.07 -27.94
CA GLY A 88 0.78 -6.92 -28.08
C GLY A 88 -0.50 -6.12 -28.37
N ARG A 89 -1.58 -6.83 -28.72
CA ARG A 89 -2.87 -6.19 -29.06
C ARG A 89 -3.43 -5.35 -27.91
N TYR A 90 -3.46 -5.90 -26.70
CA TYR A 90 -4.00 -5.21 -25.53
C TYR A 90 -3.10 -4.07 -25.02
N THR A 91 -1.77 -4.21 -25.16
CA THR A 91 -0.84 -3.16 -24.77
C THR A 91 -0.84 -2.01 -25.77
N LEU A 92 -1.07 -2.29 -27.06
CA LEU A 92 -1.32 -1.27 -28.09
C LEU A 92 -2.65 -0.54 -27.83
N GLU A 93 -3.72 -1.26 -27.48
CA GLU A 93 -4.99 -0.64 -27.09
C GLU A 93 -4.83 0.25 -25.85
N SER A 94 -4.10 -0.22 -24.85
CA SER A 94 -3.76 0.57 -23.66
C SER A 94 -2.95 1.82 -24.03
N ALA A 95 -1.98 1.69 -24.94
CA ALA A 95 -1.16 2.79 -25.43
C ALA A 95 -1.97 3.85 -26.18
N PHE A 96 -3.02 3.46 -26.90
CA PHE A 96 -3.95 4.41 -27.51
C PHE A 96 -4.68 5.25 -26.46
N TRP A 97 -5.23 4.62 -25.42
CA TRP A 97 -5.87 5.36 -24.33
C TRP A 97 -4.88 6.23 -23.55
N MET A 98 -3.64 5.77 -23.37
CA MET A 98 -2.57 6.57 -22.77
C MET A 98 -2.17 7.77 -23.64
N ALA A 99 -2.09 7.60 -24.97
CA ALA A 99 -1.84 8.70 -25.90
C ALA A 99 -2.92 9.80 -25.77
N LEU A 100 -4.19 9.41 -25.67
CA LEU A 100 -5.29 10.35 -25.42
C LEU A 100 -5.15 11.05 -24.05
N ILE A 101 -4.76 10.32 -23.01
CA ILE A 101 -4.48 10.91 -21.68
C ILE A 101 -3.35 11.96 -21.79
N ILE A 102 -2.24 11.64 -22.46
CA ILE A 102 -1.10 12.54 -22.63
C ILE A 102 -1.54 13.83 -23.34
N GLY A 103 -2.19 13.70 -24.48
CA GLY A 103 -2.67 14.83 -25.28
C GLY A 103 -3.65 15.71 -24.51
N THR A 104 -4.68 15.11 -23.92
CA THR A 104 -5.71 15.85 -23.16
C THR A 104 -5.15 16.51 -21.90
N THR A 105 -4.22 15.86 -21.19
CA THR A 105 -3.55 16.48 -20.01
C THR A 105 -2.80 17.73 -20.42
N THR A 106 -2.10 17.71 -21.56
CA THR A 106 -1.36 18.87 -22.06
C THR A 106 -2.34 19.97 -22.43
N LEU A 107 -3.39 19.65 -23.18
CA LEU A 107 -4.42 20.60 -23.57
C LEU A 107 -5.11 21.27 -22.37
N ASN A 108 -5.39 20.49 -21.32
CA ASN A 108 -6.05 21.01 -20.12
C ASN A 108 -5.28 22.17 -19.47
N PHE A 109 -3.95 22.19 -19.55
CA PHE A 109 -3.15 23.30 -19.01
C PHE A 109 -3.00 24.50 -19.95
N THR A 110 -3.44 24.37 -21.20
CA THR A 110 -3.31 25.41 -22.23
C THR A 110 -4.58 26.20 -22.48
N PHE A 111 -5.70 25.85 -21.85
CA PHE A 111 -6.93 26.63 -22.01
C PHE A 111 -6.75 28.04 -21.42
N PRO A 112 -7.18 29.09 -22.15
CA PRO A 112 -7.19 30.46 -21.65
C PRO A 112 -7.96 30.56 -20.32
N ASP A 113 -7.50 31.43 -19.43
CA ASP A 113 -8.11 31.75 -18.12
C ASP A 113 -8.29 30.59 -17.13
N ALA A 114 -8.07 29.33 -17.54
CA ALA A 114 -8.11 28.19 -16.65
C ALA A 114 -6.78 28.07 -15.88
N SER A 115 -6.85 28.09 -14.54
CA SER A 115 -5.67 27.87 -13.72
C SER A 115 -5.23 26.39 -13.73
N ILE A 116 -3.94 26.15 -13.44
CA ILE A 116 -3.40 24.79 -13.32
C ILE A 116 -4.16 23.99 -12.25
N VAL A 117 -4.41 24.62 -11.09
CA VAL A 117 -5.08 23.97 -9.96
C VAL A 117 -6.55 23.65 -10.28
N PHE A 118 -7.27 24.57 -10.93
CA PHE A 118 -8.65 24.34 -11.37
C PHE A 118 -8.76 23.12 -12.28
N MET A 119 -7.92 23.05 -13.32
CA MET A 119 -7.90 21.92 -14.25
C MET A 119 -7.50 20.62 -13.57
N LEU A 120 -6.52 20.65 -12.66
CA LEU A 120 -6.13 19.48 -11.88
C LEU A 120 -7.26 18.96 -10.99
N VAL A 121 -8.00 19.85 -10.32
CA VAL A 121 -9.17 19.47 -9.51
C VAL A 121 -10.18 18.71 -10.36
N LEU A 122 -10.57 19.25 -11.52
CA LEU A 122 -11.52 18.59 -12.42
C LEU A 122 -11.02 17.24 -12.95
N MET A 123 -9.75 17.18 -13.36
CA MET A 123 -9.11 15.95 -13.81
C MET A 123 -8.98 14.90 -12.70
N ARG A 124 -8.82 15.29 -11.44
CA ARG A 124 -8.68 14.35 -10.32
C ARG A 124 -10.03 13.86 -9.83
N ILE A 125 -11.03 14.74 -9.79
CA ILE A 125 -12.43 14.35 -9.57
C ILE A 125 -12.84 13.29 -10.58
N SER A 126 -12.59 13.50 -11.88
CA SER A 126 -12.96 12.51 -12.90
C SER A 126 -12.28 11.15 -12.69
N THR A 127 -11.01 11.11 -12.26
CA THR A 127 -10.33 9.85 -11.93
C THR A 127 -10.81 9.18 -10.65
N LEU A 128 -11.18 9.97 -9.62
CA LEU A 128 -11.69 9.44 -8.35
C LEU A 128 -13.06 8.80 -8.51
N LEU A 129 -13.87 9.32 -9.43
CA LEU A 129 -15.20 8.79 -9.72
C LEU A 129 -15.17 7.46 -10.46
N ILE A 130 -14.04 7.06 -11.08
CA ILE A 130 -13.94 5.81 -11.86
C ILE A 130 -14.34 4.58 -11.04
N ALA A 131 -13.82 4.43 -9.82
CA ALA A 131 -14.09 3.25 -8.99
C ALA A 131 -15.59 3.14 -8.59
N PRO A 132 -16.21 4.18 -8.00
CA PRO A 132 -17.65 4.19 -7.73
C PRO A 132 -18.51 3.96 -8.98
N THR A 133 -18.15 4.55 -10.12
CA THR A 133 -18.89 4.35 -11.37
C THR A 133 -18.83 2.89 -11.83
N ILE A 134 -17.67 2.24 -11.72
CA ILE A 134 -17.54 0.81 -12.05
C ILE A 134 -18.38 -0.05 -11.09
N ASP A 135 -18.42 0.28 -9.80
CA ASP A 135 -19.19 -0.46 -8.80
C ASP A 135 -20.70 -0.34 -9.03
N LEU A 136 -21.19 0.86 -9.40
CA LEU A 136 -22.57 1.08 -9.85
C LEU A 136 -22.90 0.23 -11.08
N VAL A 137 -22.03 0.23 -12.09
CA VAL A 137 -22.22 -0.55 -13.33
C VAL A 137 -22.27 -2.05 -13.04
N ARG A 138 -21.55 -2.53 -12.02
CA ARG A 138 -21.53 -3.94 -11.60
C ARG A 138 -22.65 -4.32 -10.63
N ARG A 139 -23.59 -3.42 -10.31
CA ARG A 139 -24.62 -3.60 -9.28
C ARG A 139 -24.06 -4.01 -7.92
N ALA A 140 -22.84 -3.57 -7.60
CA ALA A 140 -22.23 -3.82 -6.30
C ALA A 140 -22.80 -2.87 -5.23
N ARG A 141 -22.79 -3.28 -3.96
CA ARG A 141 -23.18 -2.40 -2.85
C ARG A 141 -22.10 -1.33 -2.66
N ILE A 142 -22.48 -0.05 -2.76
CA ILE A 142 -21.58 1.07 -2.51
C ILE A 142 -21.32 1.17 -1.01
N HIS A 143 -20.05 1.10 -0.61
CA HIS A 143 -19.66 1.28 0.78
C HIS A 143 -19.74 2.76 1.21
N TRP A 144 -19.97 3.01 2.49
CA TRP A 144 -20.13 4.37 3.05
C TRP A 144 -18.94 5.28 2.69
N TYR A 145 -17.70 4.80 2.81
CA TYR A 145 -16.50 5.60 2.52
C TYR A 145 -16.39 5.98 1.03
N SER A 146 -16.91 5.14 0.13
CA SER A 146 -16.95 5.44 -1.31
C SER A 146 -18.05 6.46 -1.61
N ALA A 147 -19.22 6.34 -0.97
CA ALA A 147 -20.29 7.34 -1.09
C ALA A 147 -19.86 8.71 -0.54
N THR A 148 -19.20 8.75 0.62
CA THR A 148 -18.65 9.99 1.20
C THR A 148 -17.59 10.61 0.30
N ALA A 149 -16.68 9.82 -0.27
CA ALA A 149 -15.66 10.33 -1.20
C ALA A 149 -16.27 10.92 -2.48
N VAL A 150 -17.31 10.29 -3.05
CA VAL A 150 -18.07 10.85 -4.18
C VAL A 150 -18.76 12.16 -3.78
N GLY A 151 -19.40 12.20 -2.61
CA GLY A 151 -20.03 13.42 -2.09
C GLY A 151 -19.04 14.58 -1.97
N LEU A 152 -17.87 14.34 -1.39
CA LEU A 152 -16.80 15.34 -1.31
C LEU A 152 -16.29 15.77 -2.68
N ALA A 153 -16.13 14.84 -3.62
CA ALA A 153 -15.71 15.16 -4.98
C ALA A 153 -16.74 16.06 -5.71
N LEU A 154 -18.04 15.80 -5.51
CA LEU A 154 -19.11 16.64 -6.06
C LEU A 154 -19.15 18.03 -5.41
N VAL A 155 -18.97 18.12 -4.09
CA VAL A 155 -18.86 19.42 -3.39
C VAL A 155 -17.64 20.20 -3.89
N SER A 156 -16.50 19.54 -4.06
CA SER A 156 -15.29 20.16 -4.62
C SER A 156 -15.50 20.66 -6.06
N ALA A 157 -16.18 19.87 -6.90
CA ALA A 157 -16.55 20.28 -8.25
C ALA A 157 -17.45 21.53 -8.24
N PHE A 158 -18.46 21.54 -7.35
CA PHE A 158 -19.36 22.67 -7.20
C PHE A 158 -18.62 23.94 -6.78
N ILE A 159 -17.76 23.87 -5.76
CA ILE A 159 -16.96 25.02 -5.31
C ILE A 159 -16.05 25.52 -6.42
N ALA A 160 -15.38 24.63 -7.14
CA ALA A 160 -14.48 24.99 -8.24
C ALA A 160 -15.24 25.65 -9.39
N LEU A 161 -16.43 25.15 -9.75
CA LEU A 161 -17.24 25.68 -10.84
C LEU A 161 -18.05 26.93 -10.44
N ALA A 162 -18.38 27.11 -9.17
CA ALA A 162 -19.03 28.31 -8.68
C ALA A 162 -18.12 29.55 -8.73
N ASP A 163 -16.81 29.34 -8.82
CA ASP A 163 -15.80 30.39 -8.98
C ASP A 163 -15.72 30.96 -10.41
N ALA A 164 -16.89 31.22 -11.02
CA ALA A 164 -17.06 31.53 -12.43
C ALA A 164 -16.36 32.82 -12.90
N GLY A 165 -15.95 33.69 -11.97
CA GLY A 165 -15.17 34.89 -12.29
C GLY A 165 -13.68 34.62 -12.54
N ASN A 166 -13.18 33.42 -12.24
CA ASN A 166 -11.75 33.08 -12.25
C ASN A 166 -11.39 31.97 -13.26
N TYR A 167 -12.30 31.61 -14.18
CA TYR A 167 -12.03 30.68 -15.27
C TYR A 167 -13.00 30.84 -16.45
N THR A 168 -12.58 30.40 -17.64
CA THR A 168 -13.48 30.20 -18.80
C THR A 168 -13.48 28.73 -19.23
N LEU A 169 -14.62 28.05 -19.10
CA LEU A 169 -14.74 26.64 -19.49
C LEU A 169 -15.31 26.51 -20.89
N THR A 170 -14.41 26.38 -21.86
CA THR A 170 -14.78 26.18 -23.28
C THR A 170 -15.35 24.78 -23.52
N PHE A 171 -16.10 24.61 -24.61
CA PHE A 171 -16.54 23.28 -25.06
C PHE A 171 -15.34 22.33 -25.28
N GLY A 172 -14.22 22.85 -25.79
CA GLY A 172 -12.98 22.10 -25.95
C GLY A 172 -12.41 21.58 -24.63
N ALA A 173 -12.50 22.36 -23.55
CA ALA A 173 -12.09 21.93 -22.21
C ALA A 173 -12.95 20.79 -21.69
N ILE A 174 -14.27 20.87 -21.85
CA ILE A 174 -15.20 19.81 -21.44
C ILE A 174 -14.91 18.52 -22.23
N LEU A 175 -14.74 18.63 -23.55
CA LEU A 175 -14.41 17.49 -24.41
C LEU A 175 -13.07 16.86 -24.01
N SER A 176 -12.05 17.68 -23.72
CA SER A 176 -10.74 17.21 -23.27
C SER A 176 -10.82 16.47 -21.93
N LEU A 177 -11.58 17.00 -20.95
CA LEU A 177 -11.82 16.34 -19.67
C LEU A 177 -12.59 15.02 -19.82
N ALA A 178 -13.57 14.96 -20.72
CA ALA A 178 -14.31 13.74 -21.00
C ALA A 178 -13.42 12.66 -21.62
N MET A 179 -12.63 13.02 -22.64
CA MET A 179 -11.66 12.12 -23.27
C MET A 179 -10.62 11.61 -22.27
N TYR A 180 -10.13 12.49 -21.39
CA TYR A 180 -9.21 12.13 -20.32
C TYR A 180 -9.83 11.10 -19.36
N ALA A 181 -11.06 11.31 -18.92
CA ALA A 181 -11.77 10.39 -18.02
C ALA A 181 -12.04 9.02 -18.67
N THR A 182 -12.46 9.02 -19.95
CA THR A 182 -12.63 7.80 -20.74
C THR A 182 -11.32 7.05 -20.90
N GLY A 183 -10.23 7.76 -21.21
CA GLY A 183 -8.89 7.17 -21.35
C GLY A 183 -8.47 6.44 -20.08
N TYR A 184 -8.59 7.06 -18.91
CA TYR A 184 -8.25 6.40 -17.65
C TYR A 184 -9.14 5.19 -17.34
N THR A 185 -10.44 5.30 -17.59
CA THR A 185 -11.39 4.20 -17.35
C THR A 185 -11.02 2.96 -18.17
N LEU A 186 -10.73 3.14 -19.46
CA LEU A 186 -10.41 2.03 -20.36
C LEU A 186 -8.98 1.51 -20.13
N ARG A 187 -8.02 2.40 -19.89
CA ARG A 187 -6.65 2.01 -19.52
C ARG A 187 -6.62 1.16 -18.25
N PHE A 188 -7.29 1.57 -17.17
CA PHE A 188 -7.34 0.78 -15.94
C PHE A 188 -8.04 -0.57 -16.11
N ARG A 189 -9.08 -0.64 -16.95
CA ARG A 189 -9.74 -1.90 -17.29
C ARG A 189 -8.79 -2.88 -17.97
N ILE A 190 -7.94 -2.40 -18.89
CA ILE A 190 -6.94 -3.23 -19.58
C ILE A 190 -5.82 -3.61 -18.61
N MET A 191 -5.25 -2.65 -17.88
CA MET A 191 -4.18 -2.87 -16.91
C MET A 191 -4.58 -3.91 -15.87
N GLY A 192 -5.80 -3.83 -15.32
CA GLY A 192 -6.31 -4.78 -14.33
C GLY A 192 -6.49 -6.21 -14.86
N LYS A 193 -6.67 -6.40 -16.18
CA LYS A 193 -6.79 -7.72 -16.80
C LYS A 193 -5.44 -8.31 -17.22
N GLN A 194 -4.57 -7.45 -17.76
CA GLN A 194 -3.35 -7.89 -18.46
C GLN A 194 -2.09 -7.78 -17.60
N ALA A 195 -2.09 -6.94 -16.57
CA ALA A 195 -0.96 -6.71 -15.68
C ALA A 195 -1.38 -6.86 -14.21
N LYS A 196 -0.55 -6.38 -13.28
CA LYS A 196 -0.76 -6.42 -11.82
C LYS A 196 -0.87 -7.84 -11.25
N LYS A 197 -0.40 -8.85 -11.98
CA LYS A 197 -0.46 -10.27 -11.55
C LYS A 197 0.66 -10.62 -10.56
N GLY A 198 1.60 -9.70 -10.37
CA GLY A 198 2.85 -10.01 -9.70
C GLY A 198 3.86 -10.80 -10.52
N VAL A 199 3.42 -11.18 -11.70
CA VAL A 199 4.16 -11.53 -12.90
C VAL A 199 5.32 -10.58 -13.23
N ARG A 200 6.55 -10.67 -12.68
CA ARG A 200 7.62 -9.69 -13.04
C ARG A 200 7.80 -9.53 -14.54
N THR A 201 7.72 -10.62 -15.30
CA THR A 201 7.78 -10.63 -16.76
C THR A 201 6.55 -9.97 -17.39
N THR A 202 5.35 -10.32 -16.94
CA THR A 202 4.07 -9.78 -17.42
C THR A 202 3.94 -8.28 -17.15
N ASP A 203 4.20 -7.86 -15.92
CA ASP A 203 4.02 -6.47 -15.48
C ASP A 203 5.03 -5.55 -16.18
N ARG A 204 6.29 -5.98 -16.30
CA ARG A 204 7.32 -5.24 -17.06
C ARG A 204 7.06 -5.23 -18.55
N ARG A 205 6.54 -6.31 -19.12
CA ARG A 205 6.15 -6.38 -20.53
C ARG A 205 5.02 -5.39 -20.83
N TYR A 206 3.97 -5.37 -20.01
CA TYR A 206 2.89 -4.40 -20.15
C TYR A 206 3.41 -2.97 -20.07
N PHE A 207 4.21 -2.68 -19.04
CA PHE A 207 4.82 -1.38 -18.83
C PHE A 207 5.62 -0.91 -20.05
N ILE A 208 6.55 -1.74 -20.54
CA ILE A 208 7.45 -1.35 -21.62
C ILE A 208 6.72 -1.24 -22.95
N GLU A 209 5.81 -2.16 -23.28
CA GLU A 209 5.06 -2.12 -24.52
C GLU A 209 4.14 -0.89 -24.58
N GLU A 210 3.48 -0.53 -23.48
CA GLU A 210 2.67 0.70 -23.39
C GLU A 210 3.55 1.96 -23.53
N HIS A 211 4.69 2.01 -22.82
CA HIS A 211 5.61 3.15 -22.91
C HIS A 211 6.18 3.33 -24.31
N MET A 212 6.46 2.23 -25.00
CA MET A 212 6.98 2.31 -26.35
C MET A 212 5.95 2.73 -27.38
N ALA A 213 4.71 2.28 -27.21
CA ALA A 213 3.66 2.54 -28.18
C ALA A 213 2.96 3.89 -27.98
N ALA A 214 2.78 4.37 -26.74
CA ALA A 214 1.94 5.54 -26.49
C ALA A 214 2.45 6.83 -27.16
N PRO A 215 3.75 7.20 -27.11
CA PRO A 215 4.25 8.39 -27.81
C PRO A 215 4.14 8.27 -29.33
N VAL A 216 4.32 7.05 -29.88
CA VAL A 216 4.17 6.79 -31.32
C VAL A 216 2.72 6.91 -31.76
N VAL A 217 1.78 6.36 -30.98
CA VAL A 217 0.35 6.50 -31.25
C VAL A 217 -0.06 7.97 -31.14
N LEU A 218 0.43 8.70 -30.14
CA LEU A 218 0.17 10.12 -30.01
C LEU A 218 0.69 10.91 -31.21
N LEU A 219 1.89 10.59 -31.71
CA LEU A 219 2.43 11.18 -32.94
C LEU A 219 1.49 10.96 -34.12
N ILE A 220 0.98 9.75 -34.31
CA ILE A 220 0.03 9.45 -35.39
C ILE A 220 -1.25 10.27 -35.22
N LEU A 221 -1.78 10.37 -33.99
CA LEU A 221 -2.99 11.12 -33.68
C LEU A 221 -2.86 12.63 -33.95
N VAL A 222 -1.66 13.20 -33.85
CA VAL A 222 -1.43 14.63 -34.17
C VAL A 222 -0.96 14.85 -35.61
N ALA A 223 -0.16 13.94 -36.17
CA ALA A 223 0.43 14.08 -37.50
C ALA A 223 -0.57 13.80 -38.62
N VAL A 224 -1.44 12.80 -38.49
CA VAL A 224 -2.43 12.48 -39.54
C VAL A 224 -3.39 13.66 -39.76
N PRO A 225 -4.01 14.26 -38.73
CA PRO A 225 -4.82 15.46 -38.92
C PRO A 225 -4.00 16.65 -39.41
N ALA A 226 -2.76 16.83 -38.96
CA ALA A 226 -1.88 17.89 -39.46
C ALA A 226 -1.62 17.77 -40.97
N VAL A 227 -1.42 16.55 -41.48
CA VAL A 227 -1.25 16.29 -42.91
C VAL A 227 -2.53 16.59 -43.67
N ILE A 228 -3.71 16.23 -43.14
CA ILE A 228 -4.99 16.55 -43.77
C ILE A 228 -5.24 18.07 -43.80
N GLY A 229 -5.08 18.75 -42.66
CA GLY A 229 -5.14 20.21 -42.52
C GLY A 229 -6.49 20.86 -42.84
N LEU A 230 -7.59 20.12 -42.67
CA LEU A 230 -8.94 20.64 -42.88
C LEU A 230 -9.50 21.23 -41.58
N GLY A 231 -9.95 22.48 -41.65
CA GLY A 231 -10.47 23.21 -40.49
C GLY A 231 -9.39 23.73 -39.55
N SER A 232 -9.81 24.61 -38.63
CA SER A 232 -8.91 25.38 -37.77
C SER A 232 -8.05 24.54 -36.83
N TRP A 233 -8.59 23.45 -36.27
CA TRP A 233 -7.87 22.61 -35.31
C TRP A 233 -6.77 21.76 -35.97
N MET A 234 -7.01 21.25 -37.19
CA MET A 234 -5.98 20.52 -37.95
C MET A 234 -4.87 21.44 -38.43
N GLN A 235 -5.23 22.67 -38.83
CA GLN A 235 -4.27 23.70 -39.20
C GLN A 235 -3.41 24.10 -37.99
N ALA A 236 -3.97 24.20 -36.79
CA ALA A 236 -3.20 24.44 -35.58
C ALA A 236 -2.12 23.36 -35.33
N LEU A 237 -2.48 22.08 -35.51
CA LEU A 237 -1.51 20.98 -35.41
C LEU A 237 -0.43 21.08 -36.50
N ARG A 238 -0.81 21.40 -37.74
CA ARG A 238 0.13 21.62 -38.85
C ARG A 238 1.08 22.78 -38.56
N MET A 239 0.56 23.90 -38.05
CA MET A 239 1.36 25.04 -37.62
C MET A 239 2.33 24.64 -36.52
N GLY A 240 1.93 23.81 -35.56
CA GLY A 240 2.85 23.29 -34.55
C GLY A 240 4.06 22.57 -35.14
N PHE A 241 3.86 21.67 -36.11
CA PHE A 241 4.97 21.00 -36.77
C PHE A 241 5.91 21.97 -37.52
N GLY A 242 5.40 23.07 -38.11
CA GLY A 242 6.22 24.03 -38.86
C GLY A 242 6.87 25.13 -38.00
N LEU A 243 6.08 25.74 -37.10
CA LEU A 243 6.47 26.88 -36.26
C LEU A 243 7.60 26.50 -35.32
N PHE A 244 7.46 25.38 -34.60
CA PHE A 244 8.47 24.97 -33.65
C PHE A 244 9.77 24.62 -34.39
N LEU A 245 9.76 23.81 -35.45
CA LEU A 245 11.00 23.51 -36.20
C LEU A 245 11.77 24.76 -36.72
N SER A 246 11.12 25.93 -36.79
CA SER A 246 11.72 27.20 -37.24
C SER A 246 12.01 28.23 -36.12
N THR A 247 11.60 28.02 -34.87
CA THR A 247 11.79 28.97 -33.75
C THR A 247 12.51 28.34 -32.54
N PRO A 248 13.86 28.34 -32.51
CA PRO A 248 14.66 27.66 -31.50
C PRO A 248 14.34 28.03 -30.04
N GLU A 249 13.93 29.28 -29.81
CA GLU A 249 13.62 29.83 -28.48
C GLU A 249 12.40 29.17 -27.83
N VAL A 250 11.40 28.78 -28.64
CA VAL A 250 10.14 28.17 -28.18
C VAL A 250 10.21 26.64 -28.20
N VAL A 251 11.03 26.07 -29.10
CA VAL A 251 11.19 24.61 -29.30
C VAL A 251 11.67 23.91 -28.07
N LEU A 252 12.77 24.38 -27.48
CA LEU A 252 13.42 23.64 -26.41
C LEU A 252 12.53 23.58 -25.15
N PRO A 253 11.91 24.69 -24.69
CA PRO A 253 10.90 24.64 -23.63
C PRO A 253 9.71 23.74 -23.96
N ALA A 254 9.21 23.79 -25.21
CA ALA A 254 8.07 22.97 -25.63
C ALA A 254 8.39 21.47 -25.69
N MET A 255 9.60 21.10 -26.13
CA MET A 255 10.06 19.71 -26.09
C MET A 255 10.31 19.24 -24.66
N LEU A 256 10.78 20.12 -23.78
CA LEU A 256 10.99 19.80 -22.36
C LEU A 256 9.68 19.39 -21.67
N ILE A 257 8.53 19.94 -22.08
CA ILE A 257 7.21 19.47 -21.63
C ILE A 257 7.05 17.97 -21.90
N GLY A 258 7.43 17.51 -23.11
CA GLY A 258 7.40 16.11 -23.50
C GLY A 258 8.34 15.23 -22.67
N VAL A 259 9.56 15.72 -22.41
CA VAL A 259 10.54 15.03 -21.56
C VAL A 259 10.02 14.89 -20.13
N CYS A 260 9.47 15.96 -19.55
CA CYS A 260 8.87 15.91 -18.23
C CYS A 260 7.65 15.00 -18.18
N TYR A 261 6.84 14.98 -19.25
CA TYR A 261 5.72 14.05 -19.35
C TYR A 261 6.20 12.59 -19.37
N GLU A 262 7.29 12.26 -20.05
CA GLU A 262 7.82 10.89 -20.03
C GLU A 262 8.19 10.45 -18.61
N GLY A 263 8.88 11.31 -17.84
CA GLY A 263 9.15 11.07 -16.43
C GLY A 263 7.88 10.87 -15.61
N LEU A 264 6.87 11.71 -15.83
CA LEU A 264 5.55 11.60 -15.22
C LEU A 264 4.86 10.28 -15.58
N PHE A 265 4.91 9.86 -16.83
CA PHE A 265 4.28 8.65 -17.35
C PHE A 265 4.87 7.39 -16.70
N ILE A 266 6.19 7.37 -16.53
CA ILE A 266 6.91 6.31 -15.80
C ILE A 266 6.37 6.22 -14.37
N MET A 267 6.36 7.33 -13.63
CA MET A 267 5.90 7.35 -12.23
C MET A 267 4.44 6.94 -12.11
N THR A 268 3.58 7.48 -12.98
CA THR A 268 2.14 7.17 -13.04
C THR A 268 1.91 5.68 -13.21
N THR A 269 2.60 5.07 -14.18
CA THR A 269 2.41 3.66 -14.49
C THR A 269 2.95 2.79 -13.37
N LEU A 270 4.10 3.10 -12.78
CA LEU A 270 4.63 2.35 -11.63
C LEU A 270 3.72 2.44 -10.40
N ILE A 271 3.13 3.60 -10.11
CA ILE A 271 2.14 3.80 -9.05
C ILE A 271 0.93 2.86 -9.25
N TYR A 272 0.43 2.74 -10.47
CA TYR A 272 -0.76 1.93 -10.76
C TYR A 272 -0.46 0.45 -11.05
N LEU A 273 0.75 0.11 -11.46
CA LEU A 273 1.19 -1.26 -11.71
C LEU A 273 1.50 -2.02 -10.42
N ASP A 274 1.58 -1.31 -9.29
CA ASP A 274 1.63 -1.94 -7.97
C ASP A 274 0.50 -2.97 -7.83
N ARG A 275 0.83 -4.16 -7.30
CA ARG A 275 -0.10 -5.30 -7.19
C ARG A 275 -1.33 -4.98 -6.34
N ARG A 276 -1.24 -3.99 -5.46
CA ARG A 276 -2.36 -3.54 -4.63
C ARG A 276 -3.44 -2.92 -5.51
N GLU A 277 -4.67 -2.91 -5.00
CA GLU A 277 -5.81 -2.30 -5.69
C GLU A 277 -5.51 -0.86 -6.13
N PHE A 278 -6.13 -0.40 -7.22
CA PHE A 278 -5.95 0.96 -7.71
C PHE A 278 -6.22 2.02 -6.64
N SER A 279 -7.16 1.75 -5.72
CA SER A 279 -7.48 2.56 -4.55
C SER A 279 -6.27 2.84 -3.66
N PHE A 280 -5.23 2.01 -3.68
CA PHE A 280 -3.98 2.26 -2.95
C PHE A 280 -3.07 3.30 -3.62
N GLY A 281 -2.97 3.25 -4.95
CA GLY A 281 -2.15 4.19 -5.72
C GLY A 281 -2.84 5.52 -5.97
N MET A 282 -4.17 5.53 -5.91
CA MET A 282 -4.97 6.72 -6.18
C MET A 282 -4.63 7.92 -5.26
N PRO A 283 -4.54 7.79 -3.92
CA PRO A 283 -4.15 8.93 -3.09
C PRO A 283 -2.76 9.45 -3.41
N VAL A 284 -1.79 8.58 -3.65
CA VAL A 284 -0.43 9.01 -4.00
C VAL A 284 -0.43 9.80 -5.30
N HIS A 285 -1.12 9.29 -6.32
CA HIS A 285 -1.26 9.98 -7.60
C HIS A 285 -2.00 11.33 -7.45
N VAL A 286 -3.13 11.35 -6.76
CA VAL A 286 -3.97 12.55 -6.58
C VAL A 286 -3.25 13.60 -5.76
N CYS A 287 -2.72 13.24 -4.59
CA CYS A 287 -2.03 14.20 -3.71
C CYS A 287 -0.78 14.76 -4.38
N SER A 288 0.04 13.90 -5.01
CA SER A 288 1.27 14.35 -5.67
C SER A 288 0.97 15.30 -6.84
N SER A 289 -0.10 15.03 -7.60
CA SER A 289 -0.50 15.91 -8.70
C SER A 289 -1.05 17.27 -8.26
N LEU A 290 -1.89 17.32 -7.23
CA LEU A 290 -2.45 18.57 -6.72
C LEU A 290 -1.36 19.42 -6.08
N LEU A 291 -0.47 18.80 -5.30
CA LEU A 291 0.68 19.47 -4.74
C LEU A 291 1.62 20.00 -5.85
N ALA A 292 1.86 19.22 -6.91
CA ALA A 292 2.63 19.68 -8.06
C ALA A 292 2.00 20.91 -8.74
N GLY A 293 0.67 20.95 -8.89
CA GLY A 293 -0.04 22.10 -9.44
C GLY A 293 0.04 23.36 -8.59
N ILE A 294 0.02 23.20 -7.26
CA ILE A 294 0.22 24.30 -6.30
C ILE A 294 1.66 24.82 -6.41
N VAL A 295 2.65 23.91 -6.38
CA VAL A 295 4.07 24.26 -6.53
C VAL A 295 4.33 24.95 -7.87
N ALA A 296 3.75 24.44 -8.97
CA ALA A 296 3.84 25.06 -10.29
C ALA A 296 3.26 26.47 -10.31
N SER A 297 2.06 26.65 -9.74
CA SER A 297 1.40 27.97 -9.67
C SER A 297 2.20 28.99 -8.85
N ILE A 298 2.74 28.57 -7.69
CA ILE A 298 3.58 29.42 -6.85
C ILE A 298 4.88 29.76 -7.59
N GLY A 299 5.51 28.78 -8.24
CA GLY A 299 6.72 28.99 -9.04
C GLY A 299 6.51 29.96 -10.20
N LEU A 300 5.39 29.84 -10.92
CA LEU A 300 5.04 30.79 -11.99
C LEU A 300 4.77 32.20 -11.47
N ASN A 301 4.13 32.34 -10.31
CA ASN A 301 3.94 33.65 -9.69
C ASN A 301 5.29 34.27 -9.26
N ALA A 302 6.16 33.49 -8.63
CA ALA A 302 7.46 33.96 -8.14
C ALA A 302 8.43 34.33 -9.27
N LEU A 303 8.43 33.58 -10.38
CA LEU A 303 9.39 33.75 -11.47
C LEU A 303 8.86 34.62 -12.63
N LEU A 304 7.56 34.53 -12.92
CA LEU A 304 6.94 35.12 -14.12
C LEU A 304 5.72 36.01 -13.79
N GLN A 305 5.50 36.34 -12.50
CA GLN A 305 4.38 37.19 -12.04
C GLN A 305 2.99 36.71 -12.47
N ALA A 306 2.83 35.41 -12.72
CA ALA A 306 1.55 34.81 -13.08
C ALA A 306 0.52 34.95 -11.93
N PRO A 307 -0.78 35.06 -12.22
CA PRO A 307 -1.82 35.14 -11.19
C PRO A 307 -1.88 33.86 -10.37
N LEU A 308 -2.06 34.02 -9.05
CA LEU A 308 -2.23 32.88 -8.14
C LEU A 308 -3.63 32.27 -8.25
N PRO A 309 -3.78 30.96 -7.98
CA PRO A 309 -5.07 30.30 -7.83
C PRO A 309 -5.96 30.99 -6.79
N SER A 310 -7.27 30.96 -7.00
CA SER A 310 -8.24 31.50 -6.06
C SER A 310 -8.31 30.66 -4.77
N VAL A 311 -8.86 31.26 -3.70
CA VAL A 311 -9.13 30.54 -2.44
C VAL A 311 -10.05 29.34 -2.69
N ALA A 312 -11.07 29.49 -3.54
CA ALA A 312 -11.98 28.41 -3.91
C ALA A 312 -11.22 27.22 -4.52
N GLN A 313 -10.24 27.47 -5.39
CA GLN A 313 -9.43 26.42 -6.01
C GLN A 313 -8.54 25.68 -5.00
N TYR A 314 -7.93 26.38 -4.03
CA TYR A 314 -7.18 25.74 -2.95
C TYR A 314 -8.09 24.90 -2.04
N VAL A 315 -9.28 25.41 -1.69
CA VAL A 315 -10.27 24.68 -0.89
C VAL A 315 -10.72 23.43 -1.64
N SER A 316 -11.06 23.55 -2.93
CA SER A 316 -11.43 22.40 -3.77
C SER A 316 -10.32 21.35 -3.85
N ALA A 317 -9.06 21.76 -4.00
CA ALA A 317 -7.92 20.84 -3.99
C ALA A 317 -7.79 20.10 -2.64
N GLY A 318 -7.94 20.81 -1.52
CA GLY A 318 -7.95 20.20 -0.18
C GLY A 318 -9.04 19.15 -0.01
N ILE A 319 -10.27 19.46 -0.47
CA ILE A 319 -11.40 18.51 -0.42
C ILE A 319 -11.11 17.26 -1.26
N VAL A 320 -10.51 17.41 -2.44
CA VAL A 320 -10.13 16.26 -3.31
C VAL A 320 -9.07 15.37 -2.64
N ILE A 321 -8.10 15.97 -1.95
CA ILE A 321 -7.10 15.21 -1.17
C ILE A 321 -7.80 14.36 -0.09
N VAL A 322 -8.72 14.96 0.67
CA VAL A 322 -9.50 14.24 1.70
C VAL A 322 -10.31 13.10 1.08
N ALA A 323 -11.00 13.35 -0.04
CA ALA A 323 -11.75 12.32 -0.76
C ALA A 323 -10.86 11.15 -1.21
N ALA A 324 -9.65 11.43 -1.69
CA ALA A 324 -8.71 10.40 -2.11
C ALA A 324 -8.24 9.52 -0.94
N PHE A 325 -7.98 10.11 0.24
CA PHE A 325 -7.63 9.34 1.44
C PHE A 325 -8.78 8.47 1.94
N LEU A 326 -10.03 8.95 1.87
CA LEU A 326 -11.22 8.16 2.24
C LEU A 326 -11.38 6.90 1.39
N LEU A 327 -11.10 6.95 0.08
CA LEU A 327 -11.13 5.76 -0.79
C LEU A 327 -10.05 4.72 -0.41
N SER A 328 -8.99 5.14 0.27
CA SER A 328 -7.94 4.26 0.78
C SER A 328 -8.20 3.72 2.19
N TYR A 329 -9.25 4.19 2.88
CA TYR A 329 -9.60 3.79 4.24
C TYR A 329 -9.61 2.27 4.50
N PRO A 330 -10.31 1.41 3.71
CA PRO A 330 -10.40 -0.02 4.03
C PRO A 330 -9.03 -0.70 4.04
N MET A 331 -8.14 -0.31 3.12
CA MET A 331 -6.80 -0.89 3.05
C MET A 331 -5.90 -0.44 4.20
N VAL A 332 -5.98 0.84 4.58
CA VAL A 332 -5.21 1.38 5.71
C VAL A 332 -5.64 0.69 7.00
N MET A 333 -6.95 0.57 7.24
CA MET A 333 -7.47 -0.10 8.42
C MET A 333 -7.16 -1.59 8.43
N GLY A 334 -7.24 -2.27 7.27
CA GLY A 334 -6.82 -3.67 7.14
C GLY A 334 -5.37 -3.90 7.54
N ARG A 335 -4.45 -2.99 7.17
CA ARG A 335 -3.05 -3.05 7.60
C ARG A 335 -2.85 -2.79 9.08
N ILE A 336 -3.54 -1.78 9.63
CA ILE A 336 -3.45 -1.48 11.06
C ILE A 336 -3.94 -2.69 11.87
N ALA A 337 -5.06 -3.30 11.46
CA ALA A 337 -5.60 -4.51 12.08
C ALA A 337 -4.64 -5.71 11.92
N ALA A 338 -4.04 -5.92 10.75
CA ALA A 338 -3.05 -6.98 10.54
C ALA A 338 -1.79 -6.80 11.41
N ARG A 339 -1.27 -5.57 11.51
CA ARG A 339 -0.14 -5.26 12.39
C ARG A 339 -0.48 -5.45 13.86
N ARG A 340 -1.69 -5.06 14.28
CA ARG A 340 -2.18 -5.33 15.64
C ARG A 340 -2.26 -6.83 15.92
N ARG A 341 -2.81 -7.63 14.98
CA ARG A 341 -2.85 -9.09 15.10
C ARG A 341 -1.45 -9.71 15.17
N ALA A 342 -0.53 -9.29 14.31
CA ALA A 342 0.86 -9.75 14.35
C ALA A 342 1.56 -9.38 15.67
N ARG A 343 1.33 -8.16 16.17
CA ARG A 343 1.87 -7.71 17.46
C ARG A 343 1.27 -8.48 18.64
N LEU A 344 -0.01 -8.81 18.59
CA LEU A 344 -0.67 -9.65 19.61
C LEU A 344 -0.19 -11.11 19.55
N ALA A 345 0.13 -11.62 18.37
CA ALA A 345 0.72 -12.95 18.21
C ALA A 345 2.15 -13.04 18.78
N LEU A 346 2.86 -11.91 18.87
CA LEU A 346 4.20 -11.82 19.48
C LEU A 346 4.17 -11.76 21.02
N VAL A 347 3.00 -11.70 21.67
CA VAL A 347 2.90 -11.79 23.14
C VAL A 347 2.67 -13.25 23.51
N PRO A 348 3.60 -13.91 24.23
CA PRO A 348 3.47 -15.33 24.58
C PRO A 348 2.26 -15.55 25.48
N ARG A 349 1.44 -16.55 25.15
CA ARG A 349 0.33 -16.96 26.01
C ARG A 349 0.86 -17.72 27.23
N PRO A 350 0.09 -17.79 28.33
CA PRO A 350 0.54 -18.46 29.55
C PRO A 350 0.79 -19.96 29.36
N LEU A 351 1.80 -20.49 30.05
CA LEU A 351 1.94 -21.93 30.33
C LEU A 351 1.13 -22.28 31.58
N LEU A 352 0.31 -23.33 31.52
CA LEU A 352 -0.59 -23.72 32.61
C LEU A 352 -0.26 -25.10 33.16
N PHE A 353 0.09 -25.19 34.43
CA PHE A 353 0.34 -26.46 35.13
C PHE A 353 -0.90 -26.95 35.89
N ILE A 354 -1.28 -28.22 35.73
CA ILE A 354 -2.50 -28.80 36.29
C ILE A 354 -2.18 -29.99 37.19
N CYS A 355 -2.73 -30.00 38.41
CA CYS A 355 -2.76 -31.18 39.28
C CYS A 355 -4.17 -31.41 39.85
N GLY A 356 -4.31 -32.22 40.90
CA GLY A 356 -5.60 -32.42 41.60
C GLY A 356 -6.04 -31.17 42.37
N GLY A 357 -5.46 -30.93 43.55
CA GLY A 357 -5.90 -29.87 44.47
C GLY A 357 -5.27 -28.48 44.29
N ASN A 358 -4.28 -28.32 43.39
CA ASN A 358 -3.52 -27.07 43.20
C ASN A 358 -2.80 -26.54 44.46
N THR A 359 -2.33 -27.43 45.32
CA THR A 359 -1.62 -27.08 46.58
C THR A 359 -0.20 -27.65 46.68
N SER A 360 0.17 -28.62 45.85
CA SER A 360 1.51 -29.25 45.85
C SER A 360 2.16 -29.24 44.45
N ARG A 361 1.85 -30.21 43.58
CA ARG A 361 2.57 -30.43 42.31
C ARG A 361 2.52 -29.26 41.33
N SER A 362 1.32 -28.78 40.95
CA SER A 362 1.20 -27.69 39.97
C SER A 362 1.70 -26.33 40.43
N PRO A 363 1.53 -25.88 41.68
CA PRO A 363 2.16 -24.65 42.12
C PRO A 363 3.68 -24.77 42.27
N MET A 364 4.22 -25.94 42.67
CA MET A 364 5.67 -26.17 42.62
C MET A 364 6.22 -26.07 41.19
N ALA A 365 5.59 -26.74 40.22
CA ALA A 365 5.99 -26.67 38.82
C ALA A 365 5.94 -25.24 38.26
N ALA A 366 4.90 -24.47 38.63
CA ALA A 366 4.77 -23.08 38.23
C ALA A 366 5.87 -22.18 38.82
N ALA A 367 6.18 -22.34 40.11
CA ALA A 367 7.26 -21.59 40.77
C ALA A 367 8.63 -21.92 40.17
N ILE A 368 8.89 -23.20 39.90
CA ILE A 368 10.12 -23.64 39.23
C ILE A 368 10.20 -23.04 37.82
N ALA A 369 9.12 -23.11 37.03
CA ALA A 369 9.10 -22.54 35.68
C ALA A 369 9.35 -21.01 35.70
N HIS A 370 8.79 -20.29 36.68
CA HIS A 370 9.08 -18.87 36.87
C HIS A 370 10.57 -18.62 37.15
N ALA A 371 11.18 -19.39 38.05
CA ALA A 371 12.60 -19.26 38.38
C ALA A 371 13.51 -19.59 37.19
N GLU A 372 13.23 -20.67 36.47
CA GLU A 372 13.96 -21.06 35.25
C GLU A 372 13.85 -19.98 34.16
N LEU A 373 12.66 -19.43 33.93
CA LEU A 373 12.45 -18.33 32.97
C LEU A 373 13.14 -17.03 33.40
N ALA A 374 13.23 -16.74 34.70
CA ALA A 374 13.91 -15.57 35.22
C ALA A 374 15.43 -15.66 35.07
N ALA A 375 15.99 -16.86 35.16
CA ALA A 375 17.43 -17.14 34.98
C ALA A 375 17.88 -17.13 33.50
N MET A 376 16.94 -17.14 32.55
CA MET A 376 17.25 -17.13 31.12
C MET A 376 17.48 -15.69 30.60
N ASP A 377 18.70 -15.40 30.13
CA ASP A 377 19.02 -14.15 29.46
C ASP A 377 18.40 -14.06 28.06
N GLY A 378 17.80 -12.90 27.74
CA GLY A 378 17.35 -12.54 26.39
C GLY A 378 16.19 -13.38 25.81
N GLY A 379 15.52 -14.20 26.63
CA GLY A 379 14.45 -15.11 26.20
C GLY A 379 13.03 -14.54 26.23
N VAL A 380 12.15 -15.18 25.47
CA VAL A 380 10.69 -15.01 25.52
C VAL A 380 10.20 -15.30 26.95
N ARG A 381 9.51 -14.34 27.57
CA ARG A 381 8.93 -14.52 28.91
C ARG A 381 7.50 -15.01 28.81
N TRP A 382 7.29 -16.32 28.91
CA TRP A 382 5.95 -16.88 29.05
C TRP A 382 5.40 -16.56 30.44
N PRO A 383 4.18 -16.00 30.54
CA PRO A 383 3.47 -15.98 31.81
C PRO A 383 3.25 -17.42 32.29
N VAL A 384 3.40 -17.70 33.57
CA VAL A 384 3.17 -19.05 34.11
C VAL A 384 2.02 -19.04 35.10
N ARG A 385 1.13 -20.04 34.99
CA ARG A 385 -0.06 -20.22 35.82
C ARG A 385 -0.18 -21.67 36.29
N SER A 386 -0.98 -21.90 37.33
CA SER A 386 -1.32 -23.24 37.83
C SER A 386 -2.80 -23.32 38.20
N ALA A 387 -3.43 -24.48 38.03
CA ALA A 387 -4.78 -24.76 38.52
C ALA A 387 -4.94 -26.24 38.95
N GLY A 388 -6.12 -26.58 39.47
CA GLY A 388 -6.46 -27.92 39.96
C GLY A 388 -7.77 -28.44 39.39
N LEU A 389 -7.86 -29.74 39.13
CA LEU A 389 -9.08 -30.40 38.63
C LEU A 389 -10.10 -30.69 39.73
N THR A 390 -9.65 -30.89 40.96
CA THR A 390 -10.47 -31.30 42.11
C THR A 390 -10.13 -30.44 43.31
N VAL A 391 -10.30 -29.12 43.17
CA VAL A 391 -10.06 -28.17 44.26
C VAL A 391 -11.27 -28.14 45.17
N HIS A 392 -11.13 -28.68 46.37
CA HIS A 392 -12.21 -28.70 47.37
C HIS A 392 -12.36 -27.35 48.07
N GLU A 393 -11.25 -26.67 48.35
CA GLU A 393 -11.21 -25.37 49.03
C GLU A 393 -10.37 -24.39 48.19
N PRO A 394 -11.00 -23.59 47.30
CA PRO A 394 -10.33 -22.52 46.58
C PRO A 394 -9.78 -21.45 47.53
N GLY A 395 -8.64 -20.86 47.18
CA GLY A 395 -7.95 -19.87 48.04
C GLY A 395 -6.96 -20.48 49.02
N ALA A 396 -6.86 -21.81 49.10
CA ALA A 396 -5.91 -22.47 49.99
C ALA A 396 -4.45 -22.18 49.56
N PRO A 397 -3.53 -21.93 50.52
CA PRO A 397 -2.12 -21.74 50.20
C PRO A 397 -1.48 -23.04 49.71
N MET A 398 -0.23 -22.94 49.25
CA MET A 398 0.59 -24.14 49.03
C MET A 398 0.75 -24.91 50.34
N SER A 399 0.83 -26.24 50.25
CA SER A 399 1.15 -27.06 51.42
C SER A 399 2.52 -26.67 52.00
N PRO A 400 2.70 -26.68 53.33
CA PRO A 400 3.98 -26.32 53.97
C PRO A 400 5.16 -27.14 53.44
N GLU A 401 4.95 -28.43 53.18
CA GLU A 401 5.98 -29.34 52.66
C GLU A 401 6.39 -28.97 51.22
N ALA A 402 5.43 -28.55 50.38
CA ALA A 402 5.72 -28.07 49.03
C ALA A 402 6.49 -26.75 49.04
N VAL A 403 6.15 -25.83 49.95
CA VAL A 403 6.90 -24.58 50.16
C VAL A 403 8.34 -24.90 50.58
N ARG A 404 8.50 -25.77 51.59
CA ARG A 404 9.82 -26.18 52.09
C ARG A 404 10.64 -26.87 50.99
N ALA A 405 10.04 -27.72 50.17
CA ALA A 405 10.73 -28.39 49.06
C ALA A 405 11.23 -27.41 48.00
N LEU A 406 10.48 -26.35 47.68
CA LEU A 406 10.95 -25.27 46.79
C LEU A 406 12.15 -24.53 47.39
N VAL A 407 12.09 -24.21 48.68
CA VAL A 407 13.18 -23.53 49.39
C VAL A 407 14.47 -24.35 49.38
N GLU A 408 14.40 -25.67 49.62
CA GLU A 408 15.56 -26.57 49.52
C GLU A 408 16.17 -26.61 48.10
N LEU A 409 15.36 -26.38 47.07
CA LEU A 409 15.83 -26.28 45.68
C LEU A 409 16.38 -24.90 45.31
N GLY A 410 16.36 -23.94 46.23
CA GLY A 410 16.73 -22.54 45.97
C GLY A 410 15.71 -21.79 45.12
N VAL A 411 14.45 -22.26 45.09
CA VAL A 411 13.35 -21.62 44.35
C VAL A 411 12.46 -20.87 45.35
N GLU A 412 12.23 -19.58 45.10
CA GLU A 412 11.33 -18.79 45.92
C GLU A 412 9.88 -19.30 45.81
N ALA A 413 9.29 -19.64 46.95
CA ALA A 413 7.89 -20.03 47.00
C ALA A 413 6.97 -18.80 46.94
N PRO A 414 5.92 -18.80 46.10
CA PRO A 414 5.00 -17.67 45.99
C PRO A 414 4.15 -17.50 47.26
N LEU A 415 4.45 -16.47 48.06
CA LEU A 415 3.75 -16.16 49.31
C LEU A 415 2.23 -15.90 49.15
N GLY A 416 1.79 -15.51 47.95
CA GLY A 416 0.39 -15.24 47.62
C GLY A 416 -0.26 -16.29 46.72
N HIS A 417 0.25 -17.53 46.69
CA HIS A 417 -0.43 -18.59 45.94
C HIS A 417 -1.77 -18.94 46.58
N GLU A 418 -2.78 -19.03 45.74
CA GLU A 418 -4.13 -19.42 46.10
C GLU A 418 -4.56 -20.56 45.17
N SER A 419 -5.01 -21.67 45.75
CA SER A 419 -5.55 -22.80 45.01
C SER A 419 -6.76 -22.33 44.19
N ARG A 420 -6.86 -22.81 42.95
CA ARG A 420 -7.99 -22.47 42.07
C ARG A 420 -8.42 -23.64 41.22
N GLN A 421 -9.73 -23.79 41.13
CA GLN A 421 -10.37 -24.76 40.24
C GLN A 421 -10.09 -24.41 38.78
N LEU A 422 -9.78 -25.42 37.98
CA LEU A 422 -9.59 -25.28 36.54
C LEU A 422 -10.92 -24.86 35.88
N THR A 423 -10.86 -23.87 34.99
CA THR A 423 -11.99 -23.44 34.16
C THR A 423 -11.68 -23.55 32.67
N PRO A 424 -12.68 -23.72 31.79
CA PRO A 424 -12.48 -23.73 30.35
C PRO A 424 -11.75 -22.50 29.80
N ASP A 425 -12.05 -21.32 30.34
CA ASP A 425 -11.41 -20.05 29.95
C ASP A 425 -9.91 -20.02 30.25
N GLN A 426 -9.48 -20.66 31.34
CA GLN A 426 -8.07 -20.79 31.67
C GLN A 426 -7.34 -21.64 30.62
N CYS A 427 -7.93 -22.76 30.18
CA CYS A 427 -7.37 -23.55 29.10
C CYS A 427 -7.38 -22.77 27.77
N ALA A 428 -8.48 -22.08 27.44
CA ALA A 428 -8.66 -21.34 26.19
C ALA A 428 -7.55 -20.32 25.95
N GLY A 429 -7.11 -19.63 27.00
CA GLY A 429 -6.11 -18.56 26.93
C GLY A 429 -4.64 -19.00 27.01
N THR A 430 -4.32 -20.30 27.01
CA THR A 430 -2.95 -20.79 27.24
C THR A 430 -2.21 -21.21 25.97
N GLU A 431 -0.88 -21.13 26.03
CA GLU A 431 0.02 -21.67 25.01
C GLU A 431 0.05 -23.20 25.11
N MET A 432 0.29 -23.72 26.31
CA MET A 432 0.34 -25.15 26.63
C MET A 432 -0.23 -25.41 28.02
N VAL A 433 -0.86 -26.58 28.16
CA VAL A 433 -1.35 -27.13 29.41
C VAL A 433 -0.55 -28.39 29.75
N TYR A 434 0.10 -28.39 30.90
CA TYR A 434 0.92 -29.49 31.42
C TYR A 434 0.24 -30.16 32.61
N CYS A 435 -0.21 -31.40 32.41
CA CYS A 435 -0.86 -32.20 33.45
C CYS A 435 0.14 -33.12 34.15
N MET A 436 0.01 -33.33 35.46
CA MET A 436 0.93 -34.21 36.21
C MET A 436 0.71 -35.69 35.91
N THR A 437 -0.49 -36.09 35.50
CA THR A 437 -0.83 -37.47 35.18
C THR A 437 -1.64 -37.60 33.89
N ARG A 438 -1.67 -38.79 33.29
CA ARG A 438 -2.51 -39.12 32.12
C ARG A 438 -3.99 -38.96 32.44
N ALA A 439 -4.44 -39.43 33.61
CA ALA A 439 -5.82 -39.24 34.06
C ALA A 439 -6.21 -37.76 34.17
N GLN A 440 -5.30 -36.90 34.64
CA GLN A 440 -5.55 -35.46 34.68
C GLN A 440 -5.62 -34.86 33.27
N ARG A 441 -4.72 -35.25 32.35
CA ARG A 441 -4.81 -34.85 30.94
C ARG A 441 -6.17 -35.22 30.36
N ASP A 442 -6.59 -36.47 30.54
CA ASP A 442 -7.86 -36.97 29.98
C ASP A 442 -9.07 -36.22 30.56
N ALA A 443 -9.03 -35.87 31.85
CA ALA A 443 -10.04 -35.02 32.48
C ALA A 443 -10.06 -33.59 31.91
N VAL A 444 -8.89 -32.98 31.63
CA VAL A 444 -8.81 -31.68 30.95
C VAL A 444 -9.41 -31.77 29.54
N LEU A 445 -9.10 -32.82 28.79
CA LEU A 445 -9.61 -33.04 27.44
C LEU A 445 -11.12 -33.25 27.41
N ALA A 446 -11.67 -33.94 28.41
CA ALA A 446 -13.12 -34.09 28.57
C ALA A 446 -13.80 -32.75 28.90
N LEU A 447 -13.15 -31.89 29.68
CA LEU A 447 -13.67 -30.57 30.06
C LEU A 447 -13.55 -29.54 28.92
N VAL A 448 -12.45 -29.58 28.15
CA VAL A 448 -12.10 -28.60 27.11
C VAL A 448 -11.56 -29.31 25.86
N PRO A 449 -12.45 -29.90 25.02
CA PRO A 449 -12.02 -30.65 23.83
C PRO A 449 -11.14 -29.84 22.87
N ASP A 450 -11.41 -28.54 22.71
CA ASP A 450 -10.66 -27.61 21.86
C ASP A 450 -9.21 -27.37 22.33
N ALA A 451 -8.83 -27.85 23.51
CA ALA A 451 -7.47 -27.75 24.03
C ALA A 451 -6.60 -29.00 23.73
N ALA A 452 -7.09 -29.96 22.94
CA ALA A 452 -6.41 -31.23 22.68
C ALA A 452 -4.98 -31.09 22.17
N GLU A 453 -4.74 -30.23 21.19
CA GLU A 453 -3.42 -30.06 20.57
C GLU A 453 -2.37 -29.44 21.51
N ARG A 454 -2.79 -28.82 22.61
CA ARG A 454 -1.93 -28.11 23.55
C ARG A 454 -1.93 -28.68 24.97
N THR A 455 -2.64 -29.79 25.20
CA THR A 455 -2.75 -30.42 26.53
C THR A 455 -1.95 -31.71 26.54
N ILE A 456 -0.84 -31.73 27.29
CA ILE A 456 0.05 -32.89 27.38
C ILE A 456 0.41 -33.20 28.83
N CYS A 457 0.90 -34.40 29.09
CA CYS A 457 1.50 -34.73 30.38
C CYS A 457 2.87 -34.03 30.51
N LEU A 458 3.16 -33.51 31.70
CA LEU A 458 4.44 -32.86 31.99
C LEU A 458 5.60 -33.82 31.70
N ASP A 459 5.49 -35.05 32.18
CA ASP A 459 6.34 -36.19 31.82
C ASP A 459 5.65 -37.02 30.73
N PRO A 460 6.29 -37.25 29.57
CA PRO A 460 5.68 -38.00 28.47
C PRO A 460 5.59 -39.51 28.74
N GLU A 461 6.43 -40.04 29.62
CA GLU A 461 6.56 -41.48 29.85
C GLU A 461 5.73 -41.92 31.06
N TYR A 462 5.87 -41.21 32.18
CA TYR A 462 5.36 -41.64 33.48
C TYR A 462 4.51 -40.55 34.17
N ASP A 463 3.56 -40.98 35.00
CA ASP A 463 2.83 -40.04 35.86
C ASP A 463 3.76 -39.48 36.96
N VAL A 464 3.57 -38.20 37.32
CA VAL A 464 4.25 -37.58 38.46
C VAL A 464 3.49 -37.93 39.76
N PRO A 465 4.12 -38.70 40.68
CA PRO A 465 3.48 -39.16 41.91
C PRO A 465 2.93 -38.01 42.74
N ASP A 466 1.80 -38.22 43.41
CA ASP A 466 1.23 -37.23 44.32
C ASP A 466 1.90 -37.31 45.70
N PRO A 467 2.61 -36.27 46.16
CA PRO A 467 3.24 -36.28 47.47
C PRO A 467 2.26 -35.98 48.61
N ALA A 468 1.00 -35.64 48.32
CA ALA A 468 0.02 -35.27 49.34
C ALA A 468 -0.12 -36.34 50.44
N GLY A 469 0.09 -35.93 51.71
CA GLY A 469 0.02 -36.81 52.88
C GLY A 469 1.23 -37.74 53.07
N GLN A 470 2.27 -37.61 52.24
CA GLN A 470 3.52 -38.34 52.36
C GLN A 470 4.56 -37.58 53.19
N PRO A 471 5.64 -38.24 53.65
CA PRO A 471 6.77 -37.57 54.29
C PRO A 471 7.41 -36.49 53.41
N PHE A 472 8.15 -35.57 54.04
CA PHE A 472 8.79 -34.44 53.36
C PHE A 472 9.71 -34.87 52.20
N GLU A 473 10.38 -36.01 52.34
CA GLU A 473 11.27 -36.59 51.33
C GLU A 473 10.54 -36.81 50.00
N ALA A 474 9.26 -37.23 50.04
CA ALA A 474 8.46 -37.41 48.84
C ALA A 474 8.13 -36.07 48.13
N TYR A 475 7.97 -34.98 48.89
CA TYR A 475 7.80 -33.65 48.32
C TYR A 475 9.08 -33.14 47.67
N LEU A 476 10.23 -33.37 48.31
CA LEU A 476 11.53 -32.99 47.78
C LEU A 476 11.85 -33.77 46.49
N ASP A 477 11.67 -35.09 46.48
CA ASP A 477 11.86 -35.93 45.30
C ASP A 477 10.92 -35.51 44.15
N CYS A 478 9.66 -35.20 44.47
CA CYS A 478 8.72 -34.64 43.51
C CYS A 478 9.23 -33.32 42.93
N ALA A 479 9.67 -32.39 43.77
CA ALA A 479 10.16 -31.09 43.33
C ALA A 479 11.44 -31.19 42.48
N VAL A 480 12.37 -32.09 42.84
CA VAL A 480 13.58 -32.39 42.04
C VAL A 480 13.19 -32.90 40.65
N ARG A 481 12.24 -33.84 40.58
CA ARG A 481 11.75 -34.38 39.31
C ARG A 481 11.04 -33.29 38.48
N LEU A 482 10.18 -32.49 39.10
CA LEU A 482 9.49 -31.37 38.45
C LEU A 482 10.49 -30.39 37.83
N ARG A 483 11.62 -30.10 38.51
CA ARG A 483 12.65 -29.19 37.98
C ARG A 483 13.26 -29.70 36.68
N SER A 484 13.56 -31.00 36.59
CA SER A 484 14.04 -31.59 35.33
C SER A 484 12.99 -31.46 34.23
N LEU A 485 11.77 -31.91 34.49
CA LEU A 485 10.70 -31.94 33.49
C LEU A 485 10.30 -30.55 33.00
N VAL A 486 10.23 -29.57 33.92
CA VAL A 486 9.92 -28.18 33.57
C VAL A 486 11.00 -27.60 32.65
N ARG A 487 12.29 -27.85 32.93
CA ARG A 487 13.38 -27.40 32.05
C ARG A 487 13.23 -27.95 30.64
N ASP A 488 12.96 -29.25 30.51
CA ASP A 488 12.79 -29.90 29.22
C ASP A 488 11.61 -29.28 28.44
N ARG A 489 10.47 -29.08 29.11
CA ARG A 489 9.30 -28.43 28.49
C ARG A 489 9.55 -26.98 28.09
N LEU A 490 10.24 -26.21 28.91
CA LEU A 490 10.59 -24.82 28.55
C LEU A 490 11.50 -24.78 27.33
N GLN A 491 12.46 -25.70 27.21
CA GLN A 491 13.33 -25.81 26.05
C GLN A 491 12.54 -26.17 24.77
N GLU A 492 11.63 -27.15 24.84
CA GLU A 492 10.74 -27.48 23.72
C GLU A 492 9.87 -26.28 23.26
N GLN A 493 9.38 -25.46 24.21
CA GLN A 493 8.61 -24.27 23.86
C GLN A 493 9.45 -23.20 23.18
N ARG A 494 10.72 -23.05 23.57
CA ARG A 494 11.65 -22.14 22.90
C ARG A 494 11.90 -22.54 21.46
N GLU A 495 12.09 -23.83 21.21
CA GLU A 495 12.30 -24.36 19.87
C GLU A 495 11.07 -24.14 18.99
N ARG A 496 9.86 -24.39 19.53
CA ARG A 496 8.60 -24.10 18.83
C ARG A 496 8.45 -22.62 18.50
N TYR A 497 8.73 -21.74 19.46
CA TYR A 497 8.58 -20.29 19.28
C TYR A 497 9.63 -19.68 18.34
N ALA A 498 10.83 -20.27 18.26
CA ALA A 498 11.88 -19.82 17.32
C ALA A 498 11.54 -20.17 15.86
N LEU A 499 10.68 -21.17 15.63
CA LEU A 499 10.28 -21.64 14.30
C LEU A 499 9.00 -20.96 13.78
N SER A 500 8.22 -20.33 14.64
CA SER A 500 6.99 -19.57 14.31
C SER A 500 7.27 -18.12 13.96
#